data_AF-A0A3D2FZQ0-F1
#
_entry.id   AF-A0A3D2FZQ0-F1
#
_cell.length_a   1.000
_cell.length_b   1.000
_cell.length_c   1.000
_cell.angle_alpha   90.00
_cell.angle_beta   90.00
_cell.angle_gamma   90.00
#
_symmetry.space_group_name_H-M   'P 1'
#
loop_
_entity.id
_entity.type
_entity.pdbx_description
1 polymer ?
#
loop_
_entity_poly.entity_id
_entity_poly.type
_entity_poly.pdbx_seq_one_letter_code
_entity_poly.pdbx_strand_id
1 'polypeptide(L)'
;MAGHSAPRLAVIAGQGDLPLRLARTVSRQGREVTIFAITGQADADFSEFNVVEVALGTIGETRQQIKAANCTEVAMVGKVRRPSLAQLRP
;
A
#
# COMPACT_ATOMS: atom_id res chain seq x y z
N MET A 1 11.39 18.50 23.41
CA MET A 1 11.46 18.32 21.94
C MET A 1 10.55 17.16 21.60
N ALA A 2 9.42 17.39 20.94
CA ALA A 2 8.57 16.28 20.50
C ALA A 2 9.36 15.48 19.46
N GLY A 3 9.75 14.26 19.82
CA GLY A 3 10.37 13.33 18.87
C GLY A 3 9.37 13.14 17.73
N HIS A 4 9.73 13.56 16.53
CA HIS A 4 8.91 13.30 15.36
C HIS A 4 9.09 11.81 15.03
N SER A 5 8.18 10.96 15.53
CA SER A 5 8.03 9.63 14.95
C SER A 5 7.82 9.79 13.46
N ALA A 6 8.69 9.15 12.67
CA ALA A 6 8.61 9.24 11.23
C ALA A 6 7.22 8.81 10.74
N PRO A 7 6.61 9.52 9.78
CA PRO A 7 5.25 9.25 9.34
C PRO A 7 5.10 7.82 8.82
N ARG A 8 4.03 7.14 9.23
CA ARG A 8 3.67 5.79 8.78
C ARG A 8 3.33 5.81 7.29
N LEU A 9 3.91 4.88 6.55
CA LEU A 9 3.80 4.79 5.09
C LEU A 9 2.72 3.78 4.67
N ALA A 10 1.78 4.21 3.84
CA ALA A 10 0.92 3.32 3.07
C ALA A 10 1.57 3.00 1.72
N VAL A 11 1.83 1.72 1.45
CA VAL A 11 2.32 1.27 0.14
C VAL A 11 1.15 0.67 -0.64
N ILE A 12 0.65 1.39 -1.65
CA ILE A 12 -0.32 0.84 -2.59
C ILE A 12 0.46 -0.01 -3.60
N ALA A 13 0.33 -1.33 -3.47
CA ALA A 13 1.17 -2.31 -4.16
C ALA A 13 0.50 -2.89 -5.41
N GLY A 14 1.15 -2.71 -6.57
CA GLY A 14 0.90 -3.45 -7.80
C GLY A 14 1.86 -4.63 -7.97
N GLN A 15 2.05 -5.07 -9.21
CA GLN A 15 2.93 -6.19 -9.59
C GLN A 15 4.42 -5.88 -9.42
N GLY A 16 5.19 -6.94 -9.22
CA GLY A 16 6.65 -6.95 -9.16
C GLY A 16 7.21 -6.92 -7.72
N ASP A 17 8.53 -7.00 -7.63
CA ASP A 17 9.24 -7.07 -6.34
C ASP A 17 9.49 -5.69 -5.69
N LEU A 18 9.36 -4.60 -6.47
CA LEU A 18 9.64 -3.25 -6.01
C LEU A 18 8.81 -2.81 -4.78
N PRO A 19 7.49 -3.08 -4.68
CA PRO A 19 6.71 -2.70 -3.50
C PRO A 19 7.24 -3.39 -2.23
N LEU A 20 7.58 -4.68 -2.32
CA LEU A 20 8.13 -5.44 -1.20
C LEU A 20 9.51 -4.93 -0.78
N ARG A 21 10.38 -4.61 -1.76
CA ARG A 21 11.68 -4.00 -1.50
C ARG A 21 11.57 -2.65 -0.81
N LEU A 22 10.63 -1.80 -1.25
CA LEU A 22 10.37 -0.52 -0.60
C LEU A 22 9.93 -0.72 0.84
N ALA A 23 8.92 -1.57 1.07
CA ALA A 23 8.37 -1.84 2.39
C ALA A 23 9.46 -2.34 3.37
N ARG A 24 10.28 -3.30 2.94
CA ARG A 24 11.44 -3.79 3.73
C ARG A 24 12.45 -2.71 4.03
N THR A 25 12.79 -1.88 3.04
CA THR A 25 13.78 -0.81 3.21
C THR A 25 13.29 0.23 4.21
N VAL A 26 12.02 0.64 4.10
CA VAL A 26 11.39 1.62 5.01
C VAL A 26 11.23 1.02 6.41
N SER A 27 10.81 -0.23 6.53
CA SER A 27 10.70 -0.93 7.82
C SER A 27 12.04 -1.04 8.55
N ARG A 28 13.13 -1.35 7.82
CA ARG A 28 14.50 -1.37 8.37
C ARG A 28 14.99 -0.01 8.88
N GLN A 29 14.39 1.08 8.43
CA GLN A 29 14.65 2.44 8.95
C GLN A 29 13.84 2.76 10.22
N GLY A 30 13.12 1.78 10.78
CA GLY A 30 12.30 1.96 11.97
C GLY A 30 10.95 2.65 11.70
N ARG A 31 10.55 2.74 10.43
CA ARG A 31 9.26 3.33 10.03
C ARG A 31 8.20 2.24 9.90
N GLU A 32 6.99 2.53 10.36
CA GLU A 32 5.87 1.63 10.19
C GLU A 32 5.34 1.66 8.75
N VAL A 33 4.98 0.50 8.22
CA VAL A 33 4.48 0.31 6.85
C VAL A 33 3.21 -0.53 6.88
N THR A 34 2.18 -0.07 6.16
CA THR A 34 0.99 -0.87 5.84
C THR A 34 0.94 -1.08 4.33
N ILE A 35 0.75 -2.33 3.91
CA ILE A 35 0.60 -2.70 2.51
C ILE A 35 -0.88 -2.62 2.13
N PHE A 36 -1.19 -1.89 1.08
CA PHE A 36 -2.48 -1.87 0.42
C PHE A 36 -2.34 -2.63 -0.90
N ALA A 37 -2.53 -3.94 -0.86
CA ALA A 37 -2.32 -4.83 -2.00
C ALA A 37 -3.49 -4.73 -2.98
N ILE A 38 -3.22 -4.34 -4.21
CA ILE A 38 -4.26 -4.22 -5.23
C ILE A 38 -4.71 -5.62 -5.67
N THR A 39 -5.96 -5.99 -5.41
CA THR A 39 -6.55 -7.28 -5.77
C THR A 39 -6.40 -7.54 -7.28
N GLY A 40 -5.86 -8.72 -7.62
CA GLY A 40 -5.62 -9.12 -9.01
C GLY A 40 -4.46 -8.37 -9.70
N GLN A 41 -3.70 -7.55 -8.97
CA GLN A 41 -2.48 -6.93 -9.45
C GLN A 41 -1.28 -7.28 -8.57
N ALA A 42 -1.37 -7.16 -7.24
CA ALA A 42 -0.26 -7.53 -6.36
C ALA A 42 0.08 -9.02 -6.48
N ASP A 43 1.37 -9.34 -6.67
CA ASP A 43 1.88 -10.70 -6.90
C ASP A 43 3.07 -11.09 -5.99
N ALA A 44 3.56 -10.16 -5.16
CA ALA A 44 4.58 -10.43 -4.16
C ALA A 44 3.97 -10.95 -2.83
N ASP A 45 4.78 -11.67 -2.05
CA ASP A 45 4.42 -12.09 -0.70
C ASP A 45 4.71 -10.98 0.31
N PHE A 46 3.66 -10.46 0.95
CA PHE A 46 3.71 -9.40 1.96
C PHE A 46 3.39 -9.91 3.38
N SER A 47 3.47 -11.21 3.64
CA SER A 47 3.11 -11.84 4.92
C SER A 47 3.85 -11.28 6.16
N GLU A 48 4.99 -10.61 5.98
CA GLU A 48 5.72 -9.93 7.05
C GLU A 48 5.16 -8.56 7.44
N PHE A 49 4.17 -8.03 6.71
CA PHE A 49 3.58 -6.71 6.94
C PHE A 49 2.09 -6.82 7.31
N ASN A 50 1.53 -5.72 7.82
CA ASN A 50 0.09 -5.54 7.85
C ASN A 50 -0.42 -5.32 6.42
N VAL A 51 -1.24 -6.24 5.92
CA VAL A 51 -1.76 -6.21 4.55
C VAL A 51 -3.26 -5.92 4.57
N VAL A 52 -3.67 -4.95 3.77
CA VAL A 52 -5.06 -4.61 3.47
C VAL A 52 -5.27 -4.83 1.98
N GLU A 53 -6.21 -5.69 1.60
CA GLU A 53 -6.57 -5.84 0.19
C GLU A 53 -7.46 -4.68 -0.26
N VAL A 54 -7.18 -4.16 -1.46
CA VAL A 54 -7.92 -3.05 -2.06
C VAL A 54 -8.21 -3.30 -3.53
N ALA A 55 -9.36 -2.84 -4.02
CA ALA A 55 -9.68 -2.87 -5.43
C ALA A 55 -9.38 -1.52 -6.09
N LEU A 56 -9.05 -1.53 -7.38
CA LEU A 56 -8.85 -0.28 -8.15
C LEU A 56 -10.13 0.57 -8.23
N GLY A 57 -11.30 -0.08 -8.26
CA GLY A 57 -12.61 0.61 -8.27
C GLY A 57 -12.98 1.29 -6.96
N THR A 58 -12.38 0.88 -5.82
CA THR A 58 -12.79 1.33 -4.49
C THR A 58 -11.83 2.37 -3.88
N ILE A 59 -11.23 3.22 -4.70
CA ILE A 59 -10.22 4.21 -4.25
C ILE A 59 -10.73 5.13 -3.12
N GLY A 60 -12.02 5.42 -3.08
CA GLY A 60 -12.66 6.19 -2.01
C GLY A 60 -12.60 5.48 -0.65
N GLU A 61 -12.82 4.16 -0.63
CA GLU A 61 -12.72 3.31 0.55
C GLU A 61 -11.27 3.12 0.96
N THR A 62 -10.38 2.86 0.00
CA THR A 62 -8.92 2.79 0.23
C THR A 62 -8.41 4.03 0.97
N ARG A 63 -8.89 5.22 0.59
CA ARG A 63 -8.54 6.46 1.29
C ARG A 63 -9.02 6.47 2.75
N GLN A 64 -10.21 5.94 3.04
CA GLN A 64 -10.71 5.84 4.41
C GLN A 64 -9.87 4.85 5.23
N GLN A 65 -9.49 3.73 4.64
CA GLN A 65 -8.62 2.73 5.28
C GLN A 65 -7.22 3.28 5.57
N ILE A 66 -6.61 4.02 4.63
CA ILE A 66 -5.32 4.70 4.83
C ILE A 66 -5.39 5.65 6.04
N LYS A 67 -6.47 6.43 6.15
CA LYS A 67 -6.69 7.32 7.30
C LYS A 67 -6.89 6.54 8.60
N ALA A 68 -7.70 5.49 8.59
CA ALA A 68 -7.94 4.65 9.77
C ALA A 68 -6.66 3.94 10.24
N ALA A 69 -5.76 3.61 9.31
CA ALA A 69 -4.44 3.05 9.59
C ALA A 69 -3.41 4.09 10.07
N ASN A 70 -3.80 5.36 10.24
CA ASN A 70 -2.93 6.51 10.58
C ASN A 70 -1.74 6.68 9.63
N CYS A 71 -1.89 6.27 8.37
CA CYS A 71 -0.87 6.48 7.35
C CYS A 71 -0.97 7.91 6.83
N THR A 72 0.11 8.68 6.95
CA THR A 72 0.17 10.10 6.54
C THR A 72 0.96 10.32 5.26
N GLU A 73 1.68 9.30 4.80
CA GLU A 73 2.34 9.26 3.50
C GLU A 73 1.86 8.06 2.68
N VAL A 74 1.83 8.23 1.36
CA VAL A 74 1.40 7.19 0.42
C VAL A 74 2.44 7.04 -0.68
N ALA A 75 2.84 5.81 -0.96
CA ALA A 75 3.64 5.44 -2.12
C ALA A 75 2.83 4.47 -2.99
N MET A 76 2.67 4.78 -4.28
CA MET A 76 2.11 3.86 -5.27
C MET A 76 3.25 3.21 -6.03
N VAL A 77 3.38 1.89 -5.91
CA VAL A 77 4.59 1.17 -6.33
C VAL A 77 4.22 -0.12 -7.03
N GLY A 78 4.98 -0.47 -8.06
CA GLY A 78 4.76 -1.66 -8.85
C GLY A 78 3.97 -1.37 -10.13
N LYS A 79 3.92 -2.37 -11.02
CA LYS A 79 3.19 -2.24 -12.29
C LYS A 79 1.70 -2.49 -12.03
N VAL A 80 0.85 -1.70 -12.67
CA VAL A 80 -0.59 -1.95 -12.70
C VAL A 80 -0.99 -2.15 -14.14
N ARG A 81 -1.55 -3.31 -14.47
CA ARG A 81 -2.13 -3.53 -15.80
C ARG A 81 -3.41 -2.71 -15.90
N ARG A 82 -3.61 -2.01 -17.02
CA ARG A 82 -4.83 -1.23 -17.26
C ARG A 82 -6.06 -2.11 -17.02
N PRO A 83 -6.90 -1.79 -16.01
CA PRO A 83 -8.09 -2.55 -15.72
C PRO A 83 -9.14 -2.36 -16.81
N SER A 84 -10.00 -3.35 -16.96
CA SER A 84 -11.25 -3.17 -17.71
C SER A 84 -12.18 -2.21 -16.97
N LEU A 85 -13.16 -1.62 -17.68
CA LEU A 85 -14.16 -0.74 -17.05
C LEU A 85 -14.97 -1.47 -15.96
N ALA A 86 -15.17 -2.79 -16.09
CA ALA A 86 -15.86 -3.59 -15.08
C ALA A 86 -15.09 -3.67 -13.76
N GLN A 87 -13.75 -3.71 -13.81
CA GLN A 87 -12.87 -3.76 -12.64
C GLN A 87 -12.69 -2.39 -11.96
N LEU A 88 -13.18 -1.32 -12.58
CA LEU A 88 -13.20 0.04 -12.01
C LEU A 88 -14.54 0.37 -11.34
N ARG A 89 -15.52 -0.54 -11.41
CA ARG A 89 -16.78 -0.36 -10.70
C ARG A 89 -16.50 -0.45 -9.19
N PRO A 90 -17.07 0.47 -8.38
CA PRO A 90 -17.08 0.36 -6.94
C PRO A 90 -17.74 -0.94 -6.49
#